data_AF-G4YED6-F1
#
_entry.id   AF-G4YED6-F1
#
_cell.length_a   1.000
_cell.length_b   1.000
_cell.length_c   1.000
_cell.angle_alpha   90.00
_cell.angle_beta   90.00
_cell.angle_gamma   90.00
#
_symmetry.space_group_name_H-M   'P 1'
#
loop_
_entity.id
_entity.type
_entity.pdbx_description
1 polymer ?
#
loop_
_entity_poly.entity_id
_entity_poly.type
_entity_poly.pdbx_seq_one_letter_code
_entity_poly.pdbx_strand_id
1 'polypeptide(L)' 'IHIVGDNALLIRAMAAGTPPKSTRLRIWFYKCRQRADKVRVASWTSLPRTTNASSRSLAQLATET' A
#
# COMPACT_ATOMS: atom_id res chain seq x y z
N ILE A 1 -8.91 -0.87 10.77
CA ILE A 1 -7.45 -0.75 10.50
C ILE A 1 -7.19 0.49 9.66
N HIS A 2 -6.16 1.28 9.98
CA HIS A 2 -5.76 2.44 9.19
C HIS A 2 -4.45 2.13 8.46
N ILE A 3 -4.43 2.28 7.14
CA ILE A 3 -3.24 2.02 6.33
C ILE A 3 -2.54 3.34 6.03
N VAL A 4 -1.24 3.36 6.31
CA VAL A 4 -0.34 4.48 6.03
C VAL A 4 0.75 4.02 5.07
N GLY A 5 1.21 4.90 4.19
CA GLY A 5 2.32 4.60 3.29
C GLY A 5 2.88 5.83 2.59
N ASP A 6 4.11 5.71 2.11
CA ASP A 6 4.84 6.79 1.40
C ASP A 6 4.65 6.76 -0.12
N ASN A 7 4.00 5.74 -0.68
CA ASN A 7 3.63 5.68 -2.08
C ASN A 7 2.22 6.26 -2.32
N ALA A 8 2.17 7.57 -2.61
CA ALA A 8 0.93 8.29 -2.84
C ALA A 8 0.06 7.69 -3.96
N LEU A 9 0.67 7.17 -5.03
CA LEU A 9 -0.08 6.57 -6.15
C LEU A 9 -0.80 5.29 -5.72
N LEU A 10 -0.12 4.42 -4.97
CA LEU A 10 -0.71 3.19 -4.47
C LEU A 10 -1.80 3.46 -3.43
N ILE A 11 -1.56 4.38 -2.49
CA ILE A 11 -2.55 4.78 -1.49
C ILE A 11 -3.81 5.34 -2.17
N ARG A 12 -3.65 6.22 -3.17
CA ARG A 12 -4.79 6.76 -3.93
C ARG A 12 -5.54 5.68 -4.69
N ALA A 13 -4.85 4.77 -5.36
CA ALA A 13 -5.49 3.67 -6.09
C ALA A 13 -6.31 2.77 -5.15
N MET A 14 -5.76 2.43 -3.98
CA MET A 14 -6.45 1.60 -2.99
C MET A 14 -7.65 2.32 -2.35
N ALA A 15 -7.51 3.61 -2.04
CA ALA A 15 -8.58 4.43 -1.51
C ALA A 15 -9.74 4.58 -2.51
N ALA A 16 -9.42 4.87 -3.77
CA ALA A 16 -10.39 5.03 -4.85
C ALA A 16 -10.97 3.70 -5.37
N GLY A 17 -10.42 2.56 -4.96
CA GLY A 17 -10.81 1.26 -5.50
C GLY A 17 -10.51 1.09 -6.99
N THR A 18 -9.64 1.94 -7.57
CA THR A 18 -9.37 1.96 -9.00
C THR A 18 -8.13 1.12 -9.31
N PRO A 19 -8.26 0.02 -10.07
CA PRO A 19 -7.11 -0.82 -10.42
C PRO A 19 -6.14 -0.09 -11.36
N PRO A 20 -4.82 -0.34 -11.23
CA PRO A 20 -3.83 0.16 -12.18
C PRO A 20 -4.03 -0.41 -13.60
N LYS A 21 -3.62 0.34 -14.62
CA LYS A 21 -3.68 -0.09 -16.04
C LYS A 21 -2.77 -1.29 -16.34
N SER A 22 -1.66 -1.44 -15.62
CA SER A 22 -0.71 -2.54 -15.82
C SER A 22 -1.31 -3.87 -15.35
N THR A 23 -1.35 -4.87 -16.24
CA THR A 23 -1.88 -6.22 -15.97
C THR A 23 -1.22 -6.86 -14.74
N ARG A 24 0.11 -6.74 -14.61
CA ARG A 24 0.86 -7.30 -13.48
C ARG A 24 0.45 -6.65 -12.15
N LEU A 25 0.28 -5.33 -12.13
CA LEU A 25 -0.13 -4.60 -10.93
C LEU A 25 -1.60 -4.84 -10.59
N ARG A 26 -2.46 -5.05 -11.58
CA ARG A 26 -3.89 -5.33 -11.37
C ARG A 26 -4.14 -6.62 -10.58
N ILE A 27 -3.33 -7.66 -10.81
CA ILE A 27 -3.38 -8.91 -10.03
C ILE A 27 -3.10 -8.63 -8.55
N TRP A 28 -2.04 -7.86 -8.27
CA TRP A 28 -1.67 -7.48 -6.90
C TRP A 28 -2.72 -6.58 -6.26
N PHE A 29 -3.28 -5.64 -7.02
CA PHE A 29 -4.34 -4.75 -6.56
C PHE A 29 -5.54 -5.53 -6.01
N TYR A 30 -6.08 -6.49 -6.78
CA TYR A 30 -7.23 -7.27 -6.33
C TYR A 30 -6.92 -8.15 -5.12
N LYS A 31 -5.72 -8.75 -5.05
CA LYS A 31 -5.29 -9.51 -3.86
C LYS A 31 -5.21 -8.62 -2.62
N CYS A 32 -4.61 -7.44 -2.74
CA CYS A 32 -4.52 -6.48 -1.65
C CYS A 32 -5.90 -5.96 -1.24
N ARG A 33 -6.79 -5.70 -2.20
CA ARG A 33 -8.13 -5.21 -1.93
C ARG A 33 -8.98 -6.24 -1.20
N GLN A 34 -8.97 -7.49 -1.65
CA GLN A 34 -9.67 -8.58 -0.97
C GLN A 34 -9.21 -8.74 0.49
N ARG A 35 -7.90 -8.61 0.75
CA ARG A 35 -7.37 -8.63 2.13
C ARG A 35 -7.81 -7.42 2.93
N ALA A 36 -7.75 -6.23 2.34
CA ALA A 36 -8.19 -4.99 2.97
C ALA A 36 -9.68 -5.03 3.36
N ASP A 37 -10.53 -5.59 2.50
CA ASP A 37 -11.96 -5.75 2.77
C ASP A 37 -12.19 -6.75 3.91
N LYS A 38 -11.46 -7.88 3.93
CA LYS A 38 -11.53 -8.87 5.03
C LYS A 38 -11.15 -8.28 6.38
N VAL A 39 -10.12 -7.45 6.44
CA VAL A 39 -9.66 -6.83 7.69
C VAL A 39 -10.36 -5.50 8.00
N ARG A 40 -11.35 -5.11 7.18
CA ARG A 40 -12.13 -3.86 7.34
C ARG A 40 -11.21 -2.64 7.50
N VAL A 41 -10.39 -2.39 6.47
CA VAL A 41 -9.60 -1.16 6.41
C VAL A 41 -10.53 0.05 6.39
N ALA A 42 -10.32 0.97 7.34
CA ALA A 42 -11.15 2.15 7.56
C ALA A 42 -10.61 3.39 6.85
N SER A 43 -9.29 3.54 6.76
CA SER A 43 -8.69 4.68 6.06
C SER A 43 -7.37 4.33 5.37
N TRP A 44 -7.05 5.14 4.37
CA TRP A 44 -5.83 5.08 3.56
C TRP A 44 -5.19 6.47 3.60
N THR A 45 -3.99 6.59 4.17
CA THR A 45 -3.33 7.87 4.40
C THR A 45 -1.95 7.88 3.75
N SER A 46 -1.68 8.90 2.93
CA SER A 46 -0.36 9.10 2.36
C SER A 46 0.48 9.90 3.35
N LEU A 47 1.68 9.42 3.64
CA LEU A 47 2.63 10.09 4.52
C LEU A 47 3.92 10.47 3.77
N PRO A 48 4.66 11.48 4.23
CA PRO A 48 6.01 11.72 3.77
C PRO A 48 6.91 10.51 4.03
N ARG A 49 7.92 10.34 3.18
CA ARG A 49 8.90 9.23 3.27
C ARG A 49 9.61 9.16 4.62
N THR A 50 9.91 10.32 5.21
CA THR A 50 10.58 10.44 6.52
C THR A 50 9.70 9.90 7.66
N THR A 51 8.39 10.08 7.58
CA THR A 51 7.44 9.57 8.57
C THR A 51 7.27 8.05 8.49
N ASN A 52 7.53 7.45 7.32
CA ASN A 52 7.50 6.00 7.11
C ASN A 52 8.86 5.30 7.35
N ALA A 53 9.79 5.93 8.08
CA ALA A 53 11.16 5.46 8.23
C ALA A 53 11.28 4.01 8.73
N SER A 54 10.45 3.60 9.70
CA SER A 54 10.47 2.24 10.25
C SER A 54 10.15 1.19 9.20
N SER A 55 9.06 1.36 8.43
CA SER A 55 8.70 0.42 7.37
C SER A 55 9.75 0.36 6.28
N ARG A 56 10.42 1.48 6.01
CA ARG A 56 11.49 1.56 5.02
C ARG A 56 12.75 0.83 5.46
N SER A 57 13.15 1.00 6.72
CA SER A 57 14.29 0.29 7.30
C SER A 57 14.08 -1.22 7.21
N LEU A 58 12.88 -1.72 7.52
CA LEU A 58 12.55 -3.14 7.36
C LEU A 58 12.63 -3.61 5.90
N ALA A 59 12.11 -2.82 4.96
CA ALA A 59 12.19 -3.14 3.54
C ALA A 59 13.64 -3.14 3.02
N GLN A 60 14.47 -2.23 3.53
CA GLN A 60 15.89 -2.15 3.20
C GLN A 60 16.64 -3.37 3.74
N LEU A 61 16.42 -3.74 5.00
CA LEU A 61 17.02 -4.95 5.60
C LEU A 61 16.69 -6.20 4.78
N ALA A 62 15.43 -6.36 4.34
CA ALA A 62 15.02 -7.49 3.52
C ALA A 62 15.60 -7.48 2.09
N THR A 63 16.14 -6.35 1.63
CA THR A 63 16.82 -6.24 0.32
C THR A 63 18.31 -6.54 0.44
N GLU A 64 18.90 -6.24 1.61
CA GLU A 64 20.31 -6.45 1.90
C GLU A 64 20.64 -7.91 2.27
N THR A 65 19.64 -8.67 2.74
CA THR A 65 19.72 -10.14 2.96
C THR A 65 19.46 -10.92 1.69
#